data_AF-G3NZY7-F1
#
_entry.id   AF-G3NZY7-F1
#
_cell.length_a   1.000
_cell.length_b   1.000
_cell.length_c   1.000
_cell.angle_alpha   90.00
_cell.angle_beta   90.00
_cell.angle_gamma   90.00
#
_symmetry.space_group_name_H-M   'P 1'
#
loop_
_entity.id
_entity.type
_entity.pdbx_description
1 polymer ?
#
loop_
_entity_poly.entity_id
_entity_poly.type
_entity_poly.pdbx_seq_one_letter_code
_entity_poly.pdbx_strand_id
1 'polypeptide(L)'
;TRQQLIKECRKSSAGPFLLALVGHQYGTASLPPQVEVSEYQLLLQESQRAGVSTLELERQYQRDENAVPPSYRLRARSKQEPAAVKEEEAMRMKAEEEELRKQFWTAVSRCVHSGVLSAERARGFSRSAVDADVRFALDDRPLDDIIRRCLVYVHRVVGAEGGSERRQVERQEEAATFDPRTTAIESQLLSELCDNFLPGLITTSQLIVYTTTTKCDCRHGYTKARRRGYAESLCQQVYSDLVVLTDGWSISEVSGDVLAREQAEQEELCDTLSRLYDVIRPEEEKLLQVRDFVQQSGQQRPLVVTGGPCTGKTVLLAHCAQQVTLNS
;
A
#
# COMPACT_ATOMS: atom_id res chain seq x y z
N THR A 1 -3.60 1.08 7.64
CA THR A 1 -4.07 0.83 6.24
C THR A 1 -2.86 0.78 5.30
N ARG A 2 -2.98 0.31 4.04
CA ARG A 2 -1.83 0.24 3.10
C ARG A 2 -1.12 1.58 2.92
N GLN A 3 -1.87 2.66 2.76
CA GLN A 3 -1.36 4.03 2.69
C GLN A 3 -0.58 4.47 3.94
N GLN A 4 -0.99 4.01 5.12
CA GLN A 4 -0.25 4.28 6.35
C GLN A 4 1.10 3.56 6.37
N LEU A 5 1.15 2.31 5.92
CA LEU A 5 2.41 1.57 5.78
C LEU A 5 3.36 2.26 4.79
N ILE A 6 2.85 2.76 3.67
CA ILE A 6 3.65 3.54 2.71
C ILE A 6 4.24 4.78 3.39
N LYS A 7 3.43 5.50 4.21
CA LYS A 7 3.91 6.67 4.96
C LYS A 7 4.96 6.32 6.00
N GLU A 8 4.77 5.22 6.73
CA GLU A 8 5.71 4.76 7.75
C GLU A 8 7.01 4.31 7.11
N CYS A 9 6.97 3.42 6.13
CA CYS A 9 8.15 2.94 5.39
C CYS A 9 8.92 4.10 4.76
N ARG A 10 8.24 5.11 4.22
CA ARG A 10 8.92 6.30 3.68
C ARG A 10 9.71 7.07 4.75
N LYS A 11 9.15 7.19 5.95
CA LYS A 11 9.78 7.93 7.05
C LYS A 11 10.94 7.16 7.67
N SER A 12 10.78 5.86 7.85
CA SER A 12 11.76 5.03 8.58
C SER A 12 12.78 4.32 7.70
N SER A 13 12.54 4.22 6.38
CA SER A 13 13.45 3.48 5.50
C SER A 13 14.61 4.37 5.04
N ALA A 14 15.82 4.02 5.43
CA ALA A 14 17.06 4.55 4.87
C ALA A 14 17.40 4.02 3.46
N GLY A 15 16.41 3.49 2.72
CA GLY A 15 16.61 2.91 1.39
C GLY A 15 15.36 3.00 0.52
N PRO A 16 15.22 2.13 -0.50
CA PRO A 16 14.00 2.09 -1.30
C PRO A 16 12.80 1.68 -0.43
N PHE A 17 11.75 2.52 -0.42
CA PHE A 17 10.54 2.27 0.38
C PHE A 17 9.37 1.75 -0.47
N LEU A 18 9.47 1.85 -1.80
CA LEU A 18 8.42 1.45 -2.72
C LEU A 18 9.00 0.65 -3.90
N LEU A 19 8.46 -0.55 -4.07
CA LEU A 19 8.60 -1.33 -5.30
C LEU A 19 7.20 -1.65 -5.82
N ALA A 20 6.91 -1.20 -7.04
CA ALA A 20 5.62 -1.41 -7.69
C ALA A 20 5.76 -2.32 -8.92
N LEU A 21 4.91 -3.34 -9.00
CA LEU A 21 4.78 -4.22 -10.17
C LEU A 21 3.43 -3.95 -10.82
N VAL A 22 3.44 -3.31 -11.99
CA VAL A 22 2.23 -2.97 -12.75
C VAL A 22 2.09 -3.94 -13.92
N GLY A 23 1.06 -4.78 -13.88
CA GLY A 23 0.75 -5.74 -14.94
C GLY A 23 -0.11 -5.15 -16.06
N HIS A 24 -0.33 -5.95 -17.11
CA HIS A 24 -1.20 -5.58 -18.22
C HIS A 24 -2.70 -5.56 -17.84
N GLN A 25 -3.07 -6.23 -16.75
CA GLN A 25 -4.41 -6.11 -16.18
C GLN A 25 -4.38 -5.01 -15.12
N TYR A 26 -5.18 -3.95 -15.33
CA TYR A 26 -5.24 -2.81 -14.42
C TYR A 26 -5.68 -3.19 -13.00
N GLY A 27 -6.46 -4.28 -12.89
CA GLY A 27 -7.06 -4.76 -11.66
C GLY A 27 -8.44 -4.15 -11.44
N THR A 28 -9.26 -4.83 -10.65
CA THR A 28 -10.60 -4.36 -10.33
C THR A 28 -10.55 -3.16 -9.38
N ALA A 29 -11.44 -2.18 -9.60
CA ALA A 29 -11.59 -1.05 -8.71
C ALA A 29 -12.06 -1.53 -7.33
N SER A 30 -11.31 -1.17 -6.28
CA SER A 30 -11.70 -1.47 -4.89
C SER A 30 -12.78 -0.51 -4.41
N LEU A 31 -13.64 -0.97 -3.50
CA LEU A 31 -14.55 -0.07 -2.78
C LEU A 31 -13.74 1.01 -2.05
N PRO A 32 -14.12 2.29 -2.14
CA PRO A 32 -13.39 3.35 -1.46
C PRO A 32 -13.39 3.13 0.05
N PRO A 33 -12.22 3.15 0.73
CA PRO A 33 -12.18 2.96 2.17
C PRO A 33 -12.83 4.11 2.93
N GLN A 34 -12.87 5.29 2.30
CA GLN A 34 -13.40 6.52 2.85
C GLN A 34 -13.98 7.37 1.71
N VAL A 35 -15.18 7.91 1.93
CA VAL A 35 -15.87 8.84 1.01
C VAL A 35 -16.35 10.03 1.82
N GLU A 36 -16.20 11.25 1.32
CA GLU A 36 -16.68 12.44 2.04
C GLU A 36 -18.20 12.38 2.26
N VAL A 37 -18.70 12.94 3.37
CA VAL A 37 -20.14 12.96 3.68
C VAL A 37 -20.96 13.60 2.56
N SER A 38 -20.49 14.72 2.03
CA SER A 38 -21.15 15.45 0.93
C SER A 38 -21.33 14.55 -0.30
N GLU A 39 -20.26 13.88 -0.73
CA GLU A 39 -20.25 13.00 -1.91
C GLU A 39 -21.08 11.74 -1.68
N TYR A 40 -20.94 11.12 -0.51
CA TYR A 40 -21.66 9.90 -0.19
C TYR A 40 -23.17 10.13 -0.14
N GLN A 41 -23.61 11.25 0.43
CA GLN A 41 -25.02 11.61 0.45
C GLN A 41 -25.60 11.86 -0.95
N LEU A 42 -24.82 12.47 -1.85
CA LEU A 42 -25.23 12.64 -3.25
C LEU A 42 -25.39 11.29 -3.95
N LEU A 43 -24.44 10.37 -3.75
CA LEU A 43 -24.53 9.01 -4.28
C LEU A 43 -25.81 8.30 -3.81
N LEU A 44 -26.12 8.38 -2.51
CA LEU A 44 -27.33 7.78 -1.94
C LEU A 44 -28.61 8.42 -2.50
N GLN A 45 -28.67 9.75 -2.55
CA GLN A 45 -29.84 10.48 -3.02
C GLN A 45 -30.17 10.17 -4.48
N GLU A 46 -29.18 10.18 -5.36
CA GLU A 46 -29.37 9.86 -6.79
C GLU A 46 -29.73 8.40 -7.00
N SER A 47 -29.21 7.50 -6.16
CA SER A 47 -29.57 6.07 -6.21
C SER A 47 -31.03 5.85 -5.81
N GLN A 48 -31.48 6.50 -4.74
CA GLN A 48 -32.87 6.45 -4.27
C GLN A 48 -33.85 7.06 -5.30
N ARG A 49 -33.50 8.22 -5.89
CA ARG A 49 -34.29 8.85 -6.96
C ARG A 49 -34.49 7.93 -8.15
N ALA A 50 -33.49 7.12 -8.47
CA ALA A 50 -33.50 6.20 -9.58
C ALA A 50 -33.92 4.77 -9.18
N GLY A 51 -34.59 4.61 -8.04
CA GLY A 51 -35.24 3.38 -7.59
C GLY A 51 -34.29 2.24 -7.19
N VAL A 52 -33.01 2.54 -6.94
CA VAL A 52 -32.02 1.54 -6.51
C VAL A 52 -31.93 1.52 -4.99
N SER A 53 -31.95 0.31 -4.42
CA SER A 53 -31.80 0.12 -2.97
C SER A 53 -30.41 0.54 -2.51
N THR A 54 -30.35 1.47 -1.55
CA THR A 54 -29.11 1.93 -0.90
C THR A 54 -28.81 1.25 0.42
N LEU A 55 -29.71 0.38 0.89
CA LEU A 55 -29.66 -0.23 2.21
C LEU A 55 -28.32 -0.95 2.48
N GLU A 56 -27.79 -1.66 1.49
CA GLU A 56 -26.54 -2.40 1.68
C GLU A 56 -25.31 -1.48 1.72
N LEU A 57 -25.31 -0.40 0.94
CA LEU A 57 -24.28 0.64 1.03
C LEU A 57 -24.28 1.30 2.41
N GLU A 58 -25.45 1.71 2.89
CA GLU A 58 -25.60 2.35 4.21
C GLU A 58 -25.25 1.41 5.37
N ARG A 59 -25.44 0.09 5.22
CA ARG A 59 -25.01 -0.91 6.21
C ARG A 59 -23.50 -1.05 6.28
N GLN A 60 -22.83 -0.97 5.13
CA GLN A 60 -21.40 -1.27 5.01
C GLN A 60 -20.53 -0.04 5.25
N TYR A 61 -21.07 1.17 5.11
CA TYR A 61 -20.35 2.42 5.41
C TYR A 61 -20.84 3.05 6.72
N GLN A 62 -19.90 3.43 7.58
CA GLN A 62 -20.18 4.12 8.83
C GLN A 62 -19.74 5.58 8.75
N ARG A 63 -20.62 6.49 9.13
CA ARG A 63 -20.29 7.91 9.25
C ARG A 63 -19.30 8.11 10.38
N ASP A 64 -18.21 8.80 10.07
CA ASP A 64 -17.14 9.16 10.97
C ASP A 64 -17.02 10.70 11.01
N GLU A 65 -17.47 11.27 12.13
CA GLU A 65 -17.36 12.70 12.44
C GLU A 65 -15.95 13.11 12.84
N ASN A 66 -15.06 12.16 13.17
CA ASN A 66 -13.71 12.48 13.62
C ASN A 66 -12.75 12.73 12.45
N ALA A 67 -13.14 12.36 11.22
CA ALA A 67 -12.41 12.75 10.02
C ALA A 67 -12.63 14.24 9.71
N VAL A 68 -11.58 14.91 9.26
CA VAL A 68 -11.64 16.30 8.79
C VAL A 68 -11.21 16.30 7.31
N PRO A 69 -12.14 16.50 6.34
CA PRO A 69 -13.59 16.68 6.51
C PRO A 69 -14.33 15.39 6.93
N PRO A 70 -15.57 15.50 7.49
CA PRO A 70 -16.38 14.33 7.87
C PRO A 70 -16.57 13.36 6.70
N SER A 71 -16.54 12.07 6.99
CA SER A 71 -16.53 11.03 5.95
C SER A 71 -17.27 9.77 6.35
N TYR A 72 -17.72 8.99 5.37
CA TYR A 72 -18.17 7.62 5.54
C TYR A 72 -17.01 6.66 5.31
N ARG A 73 -16.68 5.85 6.32
CA ARG A 73 -15.66 4.81 6.22
C ARG A 73 -16.28 3.44 5.97
N LEU A 74 -15.68 2.66 5.09
CA LEU A 74 -16.05 1.27 4.90
C LEU A 74 -15.77 0.50 6.20
N ARG A 75 -16.78 -0.21 6.72
CA ARG A 75 -16.64 -0.99 7.95
C ARG A 75 -15.63 -2.10 7.72
N ALA A 76 -14.62 -2.17 8.60
CA ALA A 76 -13.76 -3.34 8.66
C ALA A 76 -14.64 -4.51 9.07
N ARG A 77 -14.85 -5.49 8.17
CA ARG A 77 -15.44 -6.76 8.57
C ARG A 77 -14.51 -7.32 9.65
N SER A 78 -15.06 -7.56 10.84
CA SER A 78 -14.30 -8.09 11.97
C SER A 78 -13.56 -9.33 11.47
N LYS A 79 -12.22 -9.25 11.43
CA LYS A 79 -11.38 -10.43 11.31
C LYS A 79 -11.58 -11.22 12.61
N GLN A 80 -12.67 -11.96 12.71
CA GLN A 80 -12.62 -13.17 13.52
C GLN A 80 -11.50 -13.99 12.90
N GLU A 81 -10.47 -14.25 13.70
CA GLU A 81 -9.31 -15.03 13.33
C GLU A 81 -9.75 -16.28 12.55
N PRO A 82 -9.16 -16.59 11.39
CA PRO A 82 -9.62 -17.71 10.59
C PRO A 82 -9.15 -19.01 11.23
N ALA A 83 -9.92 -19.53 12.18
CA ALA A 83 -10.07 -20.96 12.31
C ALA A 83 -10.85 -21.44 11.08
N ALA A 84 -10.12 -21.70 9.98
CA ALA A 84 -10.62 -22.32 8.75
C ALA A 84 -11.98 -21.78 8.27
N VAL A 85 -12.01 -20.54 7.77
CA VAL A 85 -13.16 -20.06 6.97
C VAL A 85 -13.34 -21.04 5.82
N LYS A 86 -14.48 -21.72 5.79
CA LYS A 86 -14.77 -22.71 4.75
C LYS A 86 -14.69 -22.02 3.39
N GLU A 87 -14.16 -22.70 2.38
CA GLU A 87 -13.99 -22.15 1.03
C GLU A 87 -15.31 -21.57 0.47
N GLU A 88 -16.45 -22.18 0.81
CA GLU A 88 -17.79 -21.67 0.50
C GLU A 88 -18.11 -20.30 1.15
N GLU A 89 -17.72 -20.08 2.41
CA GLU A 89 -17.94 -18.80 3.09
C GLU A 89 -17.09 -17.70 2.47
N ALA A 90 -15.85 -18.02 2.10
CA ALA A 90 -14.98 -17.09 1.38
C ALA A 90 -15.55 -16.73 0.00
N MET A 91 -16.13 -17.71 -0.72
CA MET A 91 -16.82 -17.45 -1.99
C MET A 91 -18.05 -16.56 -1.81
N ARG A 92 -18.89 -16.83 -0.80
CA ARG A 92 -20.06 -15.98 -0.49
C ARG A 92 -19.65 -14.54 -0.15
N MET A 93 -18.63 -14.38 0.68
CA MET A 93 -18.12 -13.05 1.03
C MET A 93 -17.60 -12.28 -0.19
N LYS A 94 -16.87 -12.95 -1.09
CA LYS A 94 -16.42 -12.33 -2.35
C LYS A 94 -17.59 -11.93 -3.24
N ALA A 95 -18.62 -12.76 -3.34
CA ALA A 95 -19.81 -12.46 -4.13
C ALA A 95 -20.59 -11.27 -3.58
N GLU A 96 -20.77 -11.18 -2.25
CA GLU A 96 -21.38 -10.02 -1.59
C GLU A 96 -20.58 -8.73 -1.83
N GLU A 97 -19.26 -8.79 -1.72
CA GLU A 97 -18.39 -7.64 -1.98
C GLU A 97 -18.48 -7.20 -3.45
N GLU A 98 -18.54 -8.16 -4.37
CA GLU A 98 -18.72 -7.87 -5.79
C GLU A 98 -20.06 -7.21 -6.09
N GLU A 99 -21.13 -7.65 -5.44
CA GLU A 99 -22.47 -7.07 -5.61
C GLU A 99 -22.55 -5.67 -5.01
N LEU A 100 -21.98 -5.48 -3.81
CA LEU A 100 -21.85 -4.16 -3.18
C LEU A 100 -21.05 -3.20 -4.07
N ARG A 101 -19.97 -3.70 -4.68
CA ARG A 101 -19.17 -2.97 -5.65
C ARG A 101 -20.00 -2.59 -6.87
N LYS A 102 -20.76 -3.51 -7.47
CA LYS A 102 -21.66 -3.20 -8.61
C LYS A 102 -22.69 -2.13 -8.24
N GLN A 103 -23.28 -2.20 -7.05
CA GLN A 103 -24.22 -1.18 -6.56
C GLN A 103 -23.55 0.19 -6.43
N PHE A 104 -22.37 0.25 -5.80
CA PHE A 104 -21.60 1.49 -5.68
C PHE A 104 -21.26 2.08 -7.06
N TRP A 105 -20.80 1.25 -8.00
CA TRP A 105 -20.46 1.67 -9.35
C TRP A 105 -21.64 2.18 -10.15
N THR A 106 -22.80 1.56 -9.96
CA THR A 106 -24.05 2.01 -10.57
C THR A 106 -24.45 3.38 -10.04
N ALA A 107 -24.31 3.61 -8.72
CA ALA A 107 -24.55 4.91 -8.11
C ALA A 107 -23.62 5.99 -8.66
N VAL A 108 -22.31 5.73 -8.71
CA VAL A 108 -21.31 6.66 -9.25
C VAL A 108 -21.59 6.97 -10.71
N SER A 109 -21.83 5.95 -11.53
CA SER A 109 -22.14 6.13 -12.96
C SER A 109 -23.36 7.04 -13.13
N ARG A 110 -24.42 6.83 -12.35
CA ARG A 110 -25.62 7.68 -12.42
C ARG A 110 -25.36 9.12 -12.01
N CYS A 111 -24.59 9.35 -10.95
CA CYS A 111 -24.24 10.70 -10.51
C CYS A 111 -23.42 11.47 -11.56
N VAL A 112 -22.60 10.77 -12.34
CA VAL A 112 -21.90 11.36 -13.49
C VAL A 112 -22.89 11.72 -14.61
N HIS A 113 -23.84 10.84 -14.90
CA HIS A 113 -24.86 11.10 -15.93
C HIS A 113 -25.82 12.23 -15.54
N SER A 114 -26.13 12.39 -14.26
CA SER A 114 -26.95 13.50 -13.76
C SER A 114 -26.17 14.81 -13.56
N GLY A 115 -24.85 14.81 -13.79
CA GLY A 115 -23.99 15.98 -13.68
C GLY A 115 -23.71 16.42 -12.23
N VAL A 116 -24.14 15.63 -11.24
CA VAL A 116 -23.93 15.89 -9.81
C VAL A 116 -22.49 15.61 -9.40
N LEU A 117 -21.86 14.60 -10.02
CA LEU A 117 -20.47 14.23 -9.77
C LEU A 117 -19.63 14.48 -11.04
N SER A 118 -18.47 15.13 -10.88
CA SER A 118 -17.57 15.35 -12.02
C SER A 118 -16.96 14.02 -12.51
N ALA A 119 -16.71 13.94 -13.82
CA ALA A 119 -16.05 12.76 -14.40
C ALA A 119 -14.67 12.51 -13.78
N GLU A 120 -13.96 13.56 -13.37
CA GLU A 120 -12.65 13.43 -12.73
C GLU A 120 -12.72 12.78 -11.36
N ARG A 121 -13.75 13.15 -10.58
CA ARG A 121 -13.94 12.57 -9.26
C ARG A 121 -14.41 11.12 -9.37
N ALA A 122 -15.26 10.81 -10.34
CA ALA A 122 -15.66 9.45 -10.65
C ALA A 122 -14.47 8.57 -11.07
N ARG A 123 -13.53 9.10 -11.87
CA ARG A 123 -12.27 8.39 -12.20
C ARG A 123 -11.49 8.01 -10.96
N GLY A 124 -11.48 8.86 -9.93
CA GLY A 124 -10.83 8.59 -8.65
C GLY A 124 -11.38 7.35 -7.94
N PHE A 125 -12.68 7.10 -8.03
CA PHE A 125 -13.27 5.88 -7.51
C PHE A 125 -12.86 4.66 -8.34
N SER A 126 -12.65 4.81 -9.66
CA SER A 126 -12.48 3.68 -10.61
C SER A 126 -11.06 3.12 -10.60
N ARG A 127 -10.21 3.66 -9.75
CA ARG A 127 -8.80 3.28 -9.64
C ARG A 127 -8.67 1.92 -8.98
N SER A 128 -7.74 1.12 -9.51
CA SER A 128 -7.37 -0.12 -8.86
C SER A 128 -6.61 0.16 -7.57
N ALA A 129 -6.60 -0.82 -6.69
CA ALA A 129 -5.86 -0.76 -5.43
C ALA A 129 -4.36 -0.46 -5.65
N VAL A 130 -3.78 -0.95 -6.74
CA VAL A 130 -2.36 -0.73 -7.10
C VAL A 130 -2.15 0.69 -7.59
N ASP A 131 -3.01 1.16 -8.51
CA ASP A 131 -2.93 2.52 -9.03
C ASP A 131 -3.07 3.59 -7.94
N ALA A 132 -4.04 3.40 -7.03
CA ALA A 132 -4.23 4.30 -5.91
C ALA A 132 -3.01 4.36 -4.97
N ASP A 133 -2.34 3.23 -4.73
CA ASP A 133 -1.13 3.16 -3.89
C ASP A 133 0.08 3.80 -4.58
N VAL A 134 0.27 3.53 -5.88
CA VAL A 134 1.35 4.12 -6.69
C VAL A 134 1.22 5.63 -6.73
N ARG A 135 0.01 6.15 -7.00
CA ARG A 135 -0.26 7.59 -6.97
C ARG A 135 -0.06 8.16 -5.58
N PHE A 136 -0.58 7.51 -4.54
CA PHE A 136 -0.38 7.99 -3.17
C PHE A 136 1.11 8.08 -2.77
N ALA A 137 1.92 7.14 -3.24
CA ALA A 137 3.35 7.13 -2.95
C ALA A 137 4.13 8.20 -3.71
N LEU A 138 3.71 8.55 -4.93
CA LEU A 138 4.47 9.38 -5.86
C LEU A 138 3.91 10.81 -6.08
N ASP A 139 2.63 11.05 -5.86
CA ASP A 139 1.91 12.29 -6.21
C ASP A 139 2.02 13.38 -5.12
N ASP A 140 2.31 14.62 -5.52
CA ASP A 140 2.48 15.81 -4.65
C ASP A 140 3.50 15.65 -3.51
N ARG A 141 4.73 15.25 -3.83
CA ARG A 141 5.77 15.00 -2.83
C ARG A 141 7.11 15.65 -3.21
N PRO A 142 7.92 16.06 -2.22
CA PRO A 142 9.24 16.63 -2.48
C PRO A 142 10.10 15.65 -3.28
N LEU A 143 10.72 16.18 -4.33
CA LEU A 143 11.48 15.43 -5.34
C LEU A 143 12.60 14.58 -4.71
N ASP A 144 13.25 15.13 -3.69
CA ASP A 144 14.37 14.48 -2.96
C ASP A 144 13.97 13.15 -2.29
N ASP A 145 12.69 12.98 -1.96
CA ASP A 145 12.19 11.75 -1.34
C ASP A 145 11.87 10.63 -2.35
N ILE A 146 11.73 10.94 -3.64
CA ILE A 146 11.37 9.96 -4.68
C ILE A 146 12.60 9.51 -5.45
N ILE A 147 13.54 10.44 -5.67
CA ILE A 147 14.78 10.19 -6.40
C ILE A 147 15.52 9.01 -5.75
N ARG A 148 15.72 7.93 -6.53
CA ARG A 148 16.45 6.71 -6.11
C ARG A 148 15.86 5.96 -4.91
N ARG A 149 14.57 6.20 -4.59
CA ARG A 149 13.83 5.55 -3.49
C ARG A 149 12.66 4.69 -3.94
N CYS A 150 12.29 4.78 -5.21
CA CYS A 150 11.15 4.10 -5.79
C CYS A 150 11.53 3.37 -7.08
N LEU A 151 11.07 2.13 -7.21
CA LEU A 151 11.23 1.29 -8.41
C LEU A 151 9.85 0.90 -8.94
N VAL A 152 9.64 1.05 -10.25
CA VAL A 152 8.40 0.63 -10.91
C VAL A 152 8.70 -0.26 -12.09
N TYR A 153 8.14 -1.46 -12.10
CA TYR A 153 8.22 -2.39 -13.23
C TYR A 153 6.85 -2.50 -13.89
N VAL A 154 6.78 -2.14 -15.16
CA VAL A 154 5.58 -2.20 -15.98
C VAL A 154 5.71 -3.36 -16.95
N HIS A 155 4.75 -4.29 -16.90
CA HIS A 155 4.66 -5.42 -17.83
C HIS A 155 3.47 -5.25 -18.77
N ARG A 156 3.75 -5.02 -20.06
CA ARG A 156 2.73 -4.90 -21.11
C ARG A 156 2.66 -6.16 -21.96
N VAL A 157 1.44 -6.59 -22.27
CA VAL A 157 1.20 -7.74 -23.15
C VAL A 157 0.60 -7.25 -24.46
N VAL A 158 1.29 -7.46 -25.56
CA VAL A 158 0.80 -7.13 -26.91
C VAL A 158 0.05 -8.34 -27.48
N GLY A 159 -1.16 -8.12 -28.00
CA GLY A 159 -2.00 -9.15 -28.63
C GLY A 159 -3.04 -9.81 -27.72
N ALA A 160 -3.23 -9.31 -26.50
CA ALA A 160 -4.26 -9.82 -25.57
C ALA A 160 -5.70 -9.39 -25.96
N GLU A 161 -5.85 -8.28 -26.69
CA GLU A 161 -7.15 -7.64 -26.96
C GLU A 161 -8.05 -8.39 -27.96
N GLY A 162 -7.48 -9.25 -28.82
CA GLY A 162 -8.25 -9.99 -29.84
C GLY A 162 -8.77 -11.37 -29.40
N GLY A 163 -8.52 -11.78 -28.15
CA GLY A 163 -8.83 -13.14 -27.67
C GLY A 163 -10.02 -13.28 -26.73
N SER A 164 -10.55 -12.17 -26.22
CA SER A 164 -11.59 -12.17 -25.17
C SER A 164 -12.95 -12.69 -25.67
N GLU A 165 -13.21 -12.70 -26.98
CA GLU A 165 -14.50 -13.12 -27.53
C GLU A 165 -14.68 -14.64 -27.67
N ARG A 166 -13.61 -15.45 -27.67
CA ARG A 166 -13.72 -16.90 -28.03
C ARG A 166 -13.30 -17.90 -26.95
N ARG A 167 -12.76 -17.45 -25.81
CA ARG A 167 -12.30 -18.35 -24.74
C ARG A 167 -13.38 -18.72 -23.70
N GLN A 168 -14.64 -18.30 -23.88
CA GLN A 168 -15.72 -18.62 -22.93
C GLN A 168 -16.44 -19.96 -23.16
N VAL A 169 -16.09 -20.75 -24.19
CA VAL A 169 -16.81 -22.02 -24.45
C VAL A 169 -16.19 -23.24 -23.76
N GLU A 170 -14.96 -23.17 -23.22
CA GLU A 170 -14.30 -24.37 -22.63
C GLU A 170 -13.78 -24.22 -21.19
N ARG A 171 -14.06 -23.10 -20.51
CA ARG A 171 -13.94 -23.01 -19.04
C ARG A 171 -15.16 -22.30 -18.47
N GLN A 172 -16.24 -23.06 -18.36
CA GLN A 172 -17.24 -22.76 -17.35
C GLN A 172 -16.66 -23.08 -15.97
N GLU A 173 -17.07 -22.27 -15.00
CA GLU A 173 -16.69 -22.25 -13.58
C GLU A 173 -15.51 -21.30 -13.28
N GLU A 174 -15.84 -20.18 -12.63
CA GLU A 174 -14.97 -19.13 -12.08
C GLU A 174 -14.47 -18.00 -13.01
N ALA A 175 -15.36 -17.05 -13.33
CA ALA A 175 -15.07 -15.61 -13.19
C ALA A 175 -16.30 -14.76 -13.51
N ALA A 176 -16.48 -13.75 -12.66
CA ALA A 176 -17.46 -12.69 -12.67
C ALA A 176 -17.88 -12.16 -14.05
N THR A 177 -19.14 -11.71 -14.09
CA THR A 177 -19.83 -11.03 -15.19
C THR A 177 -18.94 -9.99 -15.88
N PHE A 178 -18.38 -10.34 -17.04
CA PHE A 178 -17.61 -9.43 -17.88
C PHE A 178 -18.57 -8.43 -18.57
N ASP A 179 -18.66 -7.21 -18.08
CA ASP A 179 -19.29 -6.10 -18.82
C ASP A 179 -18.24 -5.45 -19.73
N PRO A 180 -18.42 -5.49 -21.07
CA PRO A 180 -17.47 -4.93 -22.03
C PRO A 180 -17.19 -3.43 -21.83
N ARG A 181 -18.09 -2.68 -21.17
CA ARG A 181 -17.86 -1.27 -20.83
C ARG A 181 -16.81 -1.08 -19.73
N THR A 182 -16.72 -2.03 -18.80
CA THR A 182 -15.77 -1.96 -17.67
C THR A 182 -14.34 -2.18 -18.17
N THR A 183 -14.15 -3.13 -19.11
CA THR A 183 -12.85 -3.44 -19.70
C THR A 183 -12.24 -2.27 -20.47
N ALA A 184 -13.07 -1.46 -21.13
CA ALA A 184 -12.62 -0.27 -21.86
C ALA A 184 -12.16 0.87 -20.92
N ILE A 185 -12.81 1.01 -19.77
CA ILE A 185 -12.41 1.98 -18.74
C ILE A 185 -11.11 1.53 -18.08
N GLU A 186 -10.98 0.25 -17.75
CA GLU A 186 -9.76 -0.32 -17.16
C GLU A 186 -8.54 -0.17 -18.08
N SER A 187 -8.69 -0.38 -19.39
CA SER A 187 -7.59 -0.19 -20.33
C SER A 187 -7.19 1.28 -20.49
N GLN A 188 -8.17 2.20 -20.49
CA GLN A 188 -7.93 3.64 -20.50
C GLN A 188 -7.21 4.11 -19.23
N LEU A 189 -7.59 3.59 -18.06
CA LEU A 189 -6.94 3.96 -16.81
C LEU A 189 -5.51 3.40 -16.73
N LEU A 190 -5.26 2.21 -17.28
CA LEU A 190 -3.91 1.64 -17.37
C LEU A 190 -3.00 2.47 -18.30
N SER A 191 -3.51 2.93 -19.44
CA SER A 191 -2.74 3.81 -20.33
C SER A 191 -2.51 5.17 -19.68
N GLU A 192 -3.49 5.72 -18.96
CA GLU A 192 -3.28 6.95 -18.19
C GLU A 192 -2.17 6.80 -17.13
N LEU A 193 -2.16 5.69 -16.38
CA LEU A 193 -1.11 5.40 -15.40
C LEU A 193 0.27 5.24 -16.06
N CYS A 194 0.35 4.42 -17.11
CA CYS A 194 1.63 3.99 -17.65
C CYS A 194 2.20 4.91 -18.75
N ASP A 195 1.36 5.64 -19.48
CA ASP A 195 1.78 6.52 -20.58
C ASP A 195 1.76 8.01 -20.21
N ASN A 196 0.95 8.43 -19.23
CA ASN A 196 0.90 9.84 -18.80
C ASN A 196 1.53 10.05 -17.42
N PHE A 197 1.06 9.33 -16.39
CA PHE A 197 1.46 9.58 -15.00
C PHE A 197 2.91 9.16 -14.72
N LEU A 198 3.27 7.90 -14.98
CA LEU A 198 4.63 7.41 -14.73
C LEU A 198 5.69 8.18 -15.55
N PRO A 199 5.51 8.43 -16.86
CA PRO A 199 6.51 9.18 -17.63
C PRO A 199 6.67 10.64 -17.19
N GLY A 200 5.59 11.28 -16.73
CA GLY A 200 5.67 12.61 -16.11
C GLY A 200 6.59 12.64 -14.90
N LEU A 201 6.58 11.57 -14.09
CA LEU A 201 7.41 11.40 -12.90
C LEU A 201 8.84 10.95 -13.20
N ILE A 202 9.09 10.26 -14.32
CA ILE A 202 10.46 9.98 -14.78
C ILE A 202 11.18 11.30 -15.05
N THR A 203 10.49 12.22 -15.74
CA THR A 203 11.05 13.51 -16.16
C THR A 203 11.26 14.46 -14.99
N THR A 204 10.30 14.48 -14.04
CA THR A 204 10.34 15.39 -12.90
C THR A 204 11.16 14.84 -11.73
N SER A 205 10.98 13.56 -11.37
CA SER A 205 11.47 12.97 -10.12
C SER A 205 12.56 11.89 -10.28
N GLN A 206 13.15 11.75 -11.47
CA GLN A 206 14.15 10.71 -11.81
C GLN A 206 13.72 9.29 -11.36
N LEU A 207 12.42 8.99 -11.48
CA LEU A 207 11.86 7.69 -11.13
C LEU A 207 12.45 6.60 -12.05
N ILE A 208 12.88 5.48 -11.46
CA ILE A 208 13.35 4.34 -12.24
C ILE A 208 12.13 3.49 -12.63
N VAL A 209 11.79 3.54 -13.92
CA VAL A 209 10.68 2.78 -14.49
C VAL A 209 11.18 1.84 -15.58
N TYR A 210 10.95 0.54 -15.40
CA TYR A 210 11.29 -0.49 -16.38
C TYR A 210 10.03 -0.97 -17.08
N THR A 211 9.98 -0.85 -18.41
CA THR A 211 8.84 -1.34 -19.19
C THR A 211 9.25 -2.58 -20.00
N THR A 212 8.67 -3.73 -19.66
CA THR A 212 8.85 -4.97 -20.40
C THR A 212 7.60 -5.28 -21.22
N THR A 213 7.75 -5.33 -22.54
CA THR A 213 6.67 -5.73 -23.45
C THR A 213 6.85 -7.18 -23.88
N THR A 214 5.83 -8.02 -23.71
CA THR A 214 5.85 -9.40 -24.22
C THR A 214 4.68 -9.66 -25.16
N LYS A 215 4.90 -10.46 -26.20
CA LYS A 215 3.84 -10.91 -27.11
C LYS A 215 3.20 -12.19 -26.55
N CYS A 216 1.90 -12.20 -26.32
CA CYS A 216 1.16 -13.40 -25.94
C CYS A 216 0.41 -13.93 -27.16
N ASP A 217 0.49 -15.24 -27.43
CA ASP A 217 -0.40 -15.87 -28.38
C ASP A 217 -1.78 -16.02 -27.71
N CYS A 218 -2.81 -15.37 -28.28
CA CYS A 218 -4.16 -15.39 -27.72
C CYS A 218 -4.76 -16.80 -27.68
N ARG A 219 -4.30 -17.74 -28.52
CA ARG A 219 -4.80 -19.12 -28.56
C ARG A 219 -4.17 -20.02 -27.51
N HIS A 220 -2.86 -19.93 -27.33
CA HIS A 220 -2.11 -20.84 -26.45
C HIS A 220 -1.68 -20.20 -25.12
N GLY A 221 -1.83 -18.88 -24.98
CA GLY A 221 -1.30 -18.13 -23.85
C GLY A 221 0.23 -18.24 -23.75
N TYR A 222 0.80 -17.85 -22.60
CA TYR A 222 2.21 -18.12 -22.33
C TYR A 222 2.44 -19.59 -21.96
N THR A 223 3.44 -20.21 -22.59
CA THR A 223 3.97 -21.50 -22.16
C THR A 223 4.55 -21.42 -20.74
N LYS A 224 4.51 -22.52 -19.99
CA LYS A 224 5.09 -22.57 -18.62
C LYS A 224 6.56 -22.14 -18.61
N ALA A 225 7.34 -22.54 -19.62
CA ALA A 225 8.74 -22.16 -19.76
C ALA A 225 8.93 -20.64 -19.90
N ARG A 226 8.09 -19.97 -20.70
CA ARG A 226 8.18 -18.52 -20.91
C ARG A 226 7.76 -17.72 -19.68
N ARG A 227 6.74 -18.19 -18.94
CA ARG A 227 6.35 -17.59 -17.64
C ARG A 227 7.48 -17.69 -16.63
N ARG A 228 8.12 -18.86 -16.54
CA ARG A 228 9.26 -19.10 -15.66
C ARG A 228 10.44 -18.21 -16.03
N GLY A 229 10.85 -18.20 -17.30
CA GLY A 229 11.96 -17.36 -17.76
C GLY A 229 11.74 -15.87 -17.51
N TYR A 230 10.50 -15.38 -17.71
CA TYR A 230 10.16 -14.00 -17.36
C TYR A 230 10.27 -13.74 -15.84
N ALA A 231 9.70 -14.64 -15.02
CA ALA A 231 9.76 -14.49 -13.56
C ALA A 231 11.21 -14.52 -13.04
N GLU A 232 12.04 -15.45 -13.53
CA GLU A 232 13.46 -15.54 -13.15
C GLU A 232 14.23 -14.28 -13.56
N SER A 233 14.02 -13.80 -14.80
CA SER A 233 14.67 -12.58 -15.29
C SER A 233 14.25 -11.34 -14.49
N LEU A 234 12.94 -11.22 -14.20
CA LEU A 234 12.41 -10.13 -13.38
C LEU A 234 12.99 -10.18 -11.96
N CYS A 235 13.04 -11.36 -11.33
CA CYS A 235 13.63 -11.52 -10.00
C CYS A 235 15.12 -11.12 -9.98
N GLN A 236 15.90 -11.55 -10.98
CA GLN A 236 17.31 -11.18 -11.09
C GLN A 236 17.50 -9.67 -11.29
N GLN A 237 16.66 -9.06 -12.14
CA GLN A 237 16.70 -7.62 -12.38
C GLN A 237 16.34 -6.85 -11.11
N VAL A 238 15.22 -7.17 -10.47
CA VAL A 238 14.78 -6.57 -9.21
C VAL A 238 15.86 -6.68 -8.14
N TYR A 239 16.46 -7.86 -7.99
CA TYR A 239 17.54 -8.07 -7.03
C TYR A 239 18.75 -7.17 -7.32
N SER A 240 19.19 -7.13 -8.57
CA SER A 240 20.35 -6.32 -8.98
C SER A 240 20.10 -4.82 -8.77
N ASP A 241 18.90 -4.35 -9.13
CA ASP A 241 18.49 -2.95 -8.94
C ASP A 241 18.43 -2.59 -7.45
N LEU A 242 17.87 -3.46 -6.61
CA LEU A 242 17.79 -3.23 -5.16
C LEU A 242 19.18 -3.21 -4.52
N VAL A 243 20.11 -4.07 -4.95
CA VAL A 243 21.50 -4.06 -4.48
C VAL A 243 22.17 -2.73 -4.86
N VAL A 244 22.07 -2.31 -6.13
CA VAL A 244 22.66 -1.03 -6.58
C VAL A 244 22.08 0.17 -5.83
N LEU A 245 20.77 0.18 -5.56
CA LEU A 245 20.15 1.24 -4.77
C LEU A 245 20.64 1.23 -3.32
N THR A 246 20.75 0.06 -2.69
CA THR A 246 21.19 -0.06 -1.29
C THR A 246 22.67 0.34 -1.14
N ASP A 247 23.51 -0.08 -2.08
CA ASP A 247 24.95 0.23 -2.09
C ASP A 247 25.20 1.72 -2.39
N GLY A 248 24.42 2.32 -3.31
CA GLY A 248 24.56 3.73 -3.67
C GLY A 248 24.28 4.70 -2.53
N TRP A 249 23.49 4.28 -1.54
CA TRP A 249 23.18 5.08 -0.36
C TRP A 249 24.21 4.94 0.73
N SER A 250 24.74 3.73 0.89
CA SER A 250 25.86 3.47 1.79
C SER A 250 27.05 4.37 1.49
N ILE A 251 27.23 4.81 0.23
CA ILE A 251 28.36 5.64 -0.24
C ILE A 251 28.12 7.16 -0.11
N SER A 252 26.88 7.64 -0.27
CA SER A 252 26.59 9.10 -0.21
C SER A 252 26.75 9.70 1.20
N GLU A 253 26.73 8.85 2.23
CA GLU A 253 26.82 9.24 3.64
C GLU A 253 28.21 9.02 4.25
N VAL A 254 29.21 8.55 3.49
CA VAL A 254 30.58 8.22 3.99
C VAL A 254 31.44 9.47 4.23
N SER A 255 30.91 10.68 4.02
CA SER A 255 31.65 11.91 4.33
C SER A 255 31.63 12.28 5.82
N GLY A 256 30.94 11.52 6.68
CA GLY A 256 30.86 11.74 8.13
C GLY A 256 31.65 10.72 8.95
N ASP A 257 32.03 11.10 10.17
CA ASP A 257 32.66 10.23 11.16
C ASP A 257 31.80 8.98 11.41
N VAL A 258 32.35 7.80 11.13
CA VAL A 258 31.65 6.51 11.21
C VAL A 258 31.00 6.30 12.59
N LEU A 259 31.64 6.80 13.64
CA LEU A 259 31.14 6.74 15.01
C LEU A 259 29.93 7.64 15.23
N ALA A 260 29.93 8.86 14.68
CA ALA A 260 28.79 9.78 14.80
C ALA A 260 27.56 9.25 14.05
N ARG A 261 27.79 8.55 12.93
CA ARG A 261 26.74 7.89 12.17
C ARG A 261 26.14 6.70 12.91
N GLU A 262 26.97 5.77 13.40
CA GLU A 262 26.50 4.63 14.19
C GLU A 262 25.73 5.11 15.42
N GLN A 263 26.20 6.19 16.05
CA GLN A 263 25.50 6.80 17.16
C GLN A 263 24.13 7.37 16.77
N ALA A 264 24.03 8.09 15.64
CA ALA A 264 22.76 8.63 15.16
C ALA A 264 21.75 7.53 14.75
N GLU A 265 22.21 6.49 14.05
CA GLU A 265 21.38 5.33 13.68
C GLU A 265 20.88 4.58 14.93
N GLN A 266 21.74 4.42 15.94
CA GLN A 266 21.37 3.80 17.20
C GLN A 266 20.40 4.67 18.01
N GLU A 267 20.55 5.99 17.99
CA GLU A 267 19.61 6.94 18.59
C GLU A 267 18.22 6.86 17.92
N GLU A 268 18.14 6.79 16.60
CA GLU A 268 16.88 6.63 15.86
C GLU A 268 16.18 5.29 16.18
N LEU A 269 16.95 4.21 16.27
CA LEU A 269 16.45 2.91 16.69
C LEU A 269 15.95 2.95 18.14
N CYS A 270 16.67 3.62 19.04
CA CYS A 270 16.25 3.82 20.43
C CYS A 270 14.94 4.61 20.50
N ASP A 271 14.80 5.68 19.72
CA ASP A 271 13.58 6.48 19.61
C ASP A 271 12.38 5.64 19.14
N THR A 272 12.59 4.83 18.11
CA THR A 272 11.53 3.98 17.54
C THR A 272 11.08 2.91 18.53
N LEU A 273 12.03 2.23 19.18
CA LEU A 273 11.76 1.21 20.17
C LEU A 273 11.14 1.80 21.44
N SER A 274 11.57 2.98 21.86
CA SER A 274 10.99 3.68 23.02
C SER A 274 9.51 4.01 22.82
N ARG A 275 9.09 4.37 21.60
CA ARG A 275 7.67 4.57 21.27
C ARG A 275 6.82 3.31 21.40
N LEU A 276 7.45 2.12 21.40
CA LEU A 276 6.78 0.84 21.63
C LEU A 276 6.72 0.48 23.12
N TYR A 277 7.35 1.27 23.99
CA TYR A 277 7.34 1.08 25.44
C TYR A 277 6.02 1.58 26.05
N ASP A 278 4.96 0.82 25.84
CA ASP A 278 3.65 1.04 26.47
C ASP A 278 3.54 0.20 27.75
N VAL A 279 4.24 0.61 28.82
CA VAL A 279 4.17 -0.09 30.10
C VAL A 279 3.11 0.56 31.01
N ILE A 280 2.02 -0.18 31.22
CA ILE A 280 0.85 0.17 32.03
C ILE A 280 1.14 0.14 33.55
N ARG A 281 2.37 -0.15 33.99
CA ARG A 281 2.76 -0.22 35.41
C ARG A 281 4.11 0.45 35.67
N PRO A 282 4.29 1.10 36.83
CA PRO A 282 5.53 1.82 37.13
C PRO A 282 6.63 0.81 37.48
N GLU A 283 7.39 0.34 36.49
CA GLU A 283 8.74 -0.20 36.72
C GLU A 283 9.76 0.93 36.92
N GLU A 284 9.35 2.03 37.58
CA GLU A 284 10.16 3.22 37.82
C GLU A 284 11.44 2.90 38.60
N GLU A 285 11.38 1.94 39.55
CA GLU A 285 12.56 1.52 40.32
C GLU A 285 13.63 0.84 39.46
N LYS A 286 13.24 0.05 38.45
CA LYS A 286 14.19 -0.61 37.54
C LYS A 286 14.78 0.39 36.56
N LEU A 287 13.96 1.33 36.08
CA LEU A 287 14.39 2.46 35.24
C LEU A 287 15.41 3.34 35.98
N LEU A 288 15.13 3.68 37.24
CA LEU A 288 16.03 4.44 38.12
C LEU A 288 17.37 3.72 38.32
N GLN A 289 17.37 2.40 38.57
CA GLN A 289 18.60 1.63 38.74
C GLN A 289 19.47 1.58 37.48
N VAL A 290 18.87 1.39 36.30
CA VAL A 290 19.61 1.38 35.04
C VAL A 290 20.16 2.77 34.72
N ARG A 291 19.37 3.83 34.97
CA ARG A 291 19.80 5.22 34.77
C ARG A 291 20.96 5.60 35.70
N ASP A 292 20.83 5.31 36.99
CA ASP A 292 21.86 5.63 37.97
C ASP A 292 23.16 4.86 37.67
N PHE A 293 23.07 3.65 37.12
CA PHE A 293 24.23 2.89 36.64
C PHE A 293 24.89 3.56 35.42
N VAL A 294 24.12 4.05 34.44
CA VAL A 294 24.66 4.73 33.25
C VAL A 294 25.28 6.09 33.59
N GLN A 295 24.71 6.82 34.56
CA GLN A 295 25.22 8.13 35.00
C GLN A 295 26.47 8.03 35.90
N GLN A 296 26.68 6.90 36.58
CA GLN A 296 27.89 6.63 37.36
C GLN A 296 29.07 6.29 36.42
N SER A 297 29.61 7.31 35.76
CA SER A 297 30.70 7.30 34.77
C SER A 297 32.08 6.84 35.27
N GLY A 298 32.13 6.01 36.32
CA GLY A 298 33.36 5.52 36.96
C GLY A 298 33.52 3.99 37.04
N GLN A 299 32.52 3.19 36.63
CA GLN A 299 32.61 1.73 36.70
C GLN A 299 32.82 1.10 35.32
N GLN A 300 33.98 0.48 35.09
CA GLN A 300 34.28 -0.30 33.88
C GLN A 300 33.61 -1.70 33.87
N ARG A 301 32.35 -1.81 34.34
CA ARG A 301 31.63 -3.10 34.37
C ARG A 301 30.49 -3.08 33.35
N PRO A 302 30.33 -4.13 32.52
CA PRO A 302 29.22 -4.18 31.57
C PRO A 302 27.89 -4.37 32.32
N LEU A 303 26.85 -3.62 31.91
CA LEU A 303 25.49 -3.81 32.40
C LEU A 303 24.91 -5.10 31.80
N VAL A 304 24.35 -5.96 32.65
CA VAL A 304 23.69 -7.19 32.20
C VAL A 304 22.22 -7.16 32.63
N VAL A 305 21.30 -7.15 31.65
CA VAL A 305 19.85 -7.23 31.88
C VAL A 305 19.39 -8.64 31.59
N THR A 306 18.86 -9.34 32.60
CA THR A 306 18.39 -10.72 32.49
C THR A 306 16.86 -10.79 32.49
N GLY A 307 16.31 -11.77 31.77
CA GLY A 307 14.86 -11.99 31.67
C GLY A 307 14.53 -13.00 30.58
N GLY A 308 13.35 -13.64 30.65
CA GLY A 308 12.91 -14.64 29.67
C GLY A 308 12.81 -14.12 28.22
N PRO A 309 12.69 -14.97 27.21
CA PRO A 309 12.47 -14.53 25.83
C PRO A 309 11.21 -13.64 25.73
N CYS A 310 11.26 -12.63 24.85
CA CYS A 310 10.15 -11.68 24.61
C CYS A 310 9.67 -10.84 25.82
N THR A 311 10.48 -10.72 26.87
CA THR A 311 10.18 -9.88 28.05
C THR A 311 10.43 -8.37 27.87
N GLY A 312 10.69 -7.91 26.64
CA GLY A 312 10.83 -6.48 26.35
C GLY A 312 12.16 -5.84 26.79
N LYS A 313 13.20 -6.63 27.12
CA LYS A 313 14.53 -6.13 27.55
C LYS A 313 15.13 -5.07 26.62
N THR A 314 15.06 -5.30 25.30
CA THR A 314 15.58 -4.38 24.29
C THR A 314 14.81 -3.06 24.28
N VAL A 315 13.49 -3.13 24.45
CA VAL A 315 12.60 -1.95 24.49
C VAL A 315 12.85 -1.14 25.76
N LEU A 316 13.03 -1.81 26.91
CA LEU A 316 13.39 -1.17 28.17
C LEU A 316 14.73 -0.41 28.06
N LEU A 317 15.76 -1.04 27.50
CA LEU A 317 17.08 -0.42 27.34
C LEU A 317 17.04 0.77 26.36
N ALA A 318 16.30 0.65 25.25
CA ALA A 318 16.10 1.74 24.30
C ALA A 318 15.42 2.97 24.96
N HIS A 319 14.40 2.73 25.78
CA HIS A 319 13.72 3.77 26.54
C HIS A 319 14.65 4.43 27.59
N CYS A 320 15.44 3.63 28.32
CA CYS A 320 16.45 4.17 29.26
C CYS A 320 17.47 5.06 28.56
N ALA A 321 18.00 4.63 27.40
CA ALA A 321 18.99 5.37 26.65
C ALA A 321 18.44 6.75 26.23
N GLN A 322 17.23 6.79 25.68
CA GLN A 322 16.56 8.04 25.28
C GLN A 322 16.37 9.02 26.46
N GLN A 323 15.98 8.52 27.65
CA GLN A 323 15.79 9.36 28.83
C GLN A 323 17.10 9.96 29.38
N VAL A 324 18.23 9.29 29.17
CA VAL A 324 19.55 9.81 29.55
C VAL A 324 19.96 10.94 28.60
N THR A 325 19.78 10.75 27.29
CA THR A 325 20.12 11.75 26.25
C THR A 325 19.27 13.02 26.34
N LEU A 326 18.02 12.93 26.80
CA LEU A 326 17.12 14.09 27.01
C LEU A 326 17.50 14.97 28.21
N ASN A 327 18.31 14.47 29.16
CA ASN A 327 18.66 15.16 30.41
C ASN A 327 20.15 15.56 30.49
N SER A 328 20.92 15.34 29.43
CA SER A 328 22.33 15.74 29.25
C SER A 328 22.43 16.98 28.36
#